data_AF-A0A1I5M826-F1
#
_entry.id   AF-A0A1I5M826-F1
#
_cell.length_a   1.000
_cell.length_b   1.000
_cell.length_c   1.000
_cell.angle_alpha   90.00
_cell.angle_beta   90.00
_cell.angle_gamma   90.00
#
_symmetry.space_group_name_H-M   'P 1'
#
loop_
_entity.id
_entity.type
_entity.pdbx_description
1 polymer ?
#
loop_
_entity_poly.entity_id
_entity_poly.type
_entity_poly.pdbx_seq_one_letter_code
_entity_poly.pdbx_strand_id
1 'polypeptide(L)'
;MTPMPYAAIAGIDTHAHIFRQDLPMVPGRRYNPSYDASVERYLAHLEACGLSHGVLIQPSFLGTDNRYMLEALQRFPERLRGVAVVDAQVSDAELDELAAAGVVGIRLNLIGKVLEDHTGPAWNGLFRRLARRGWQVEIQRGFDDLALIVPAILESGVTLVIDHFGLPAPSVQLDDPKHDAFFDLLGQAPVWIKLSAAYRSQSDLSRAQAIEARLREACGGVGRFLWGSDWPNTQFESQTRYDQQFALLEALLPNPEERRRVLVDNPATLFGFASA
;
A
#
# COMPACT_ATOMS: atom_id res chain seq x y z
N MET A 1 -8.57 -36.31 -7.46
CA MET A 1 -7.75 -35.14 -7.81
C MET A 1 -7.18 -34.63 -6.51
N THR A 2 -5.89 -34.84 -6.29
CA THR A 2 -5.18 -34.27 -5.14
C THR A 2 -5.20 -32.75 -5.30
N PRO A 3 -5.54 -31.95 -4.27
CA PRO A 3 -5.38 -30.51 -4.33
C PRO A 3 -3.92 -30.22 -4.69
N MET A 4 -3.69 -29.41 -5.72
CA MET A 4 -2.34 -28.89 -5.96
C MET A 4 -1.93 -28.15 -4.68
N PRO A 5 -0.74 -28.40 -4.11
CA PRO A 5 -0.28 -27.62 -2.97
C PRO A 5 -0.29 -26.14 -3.36
N TYR A 6 -0.87 -25.29 -2.50
CA TYR A 6 -0.77 -23.85 -2.65
C TYR A 6 0.67 -23.48 -3.00
N ALA A 7 0.87 -22.72 -4.08
CA ALA A 7 2.21 -22.31 -4.47
C ALA A 7 2.86 -21.57 -3.31
N ALA A 8 4.04 -22.03 -2.88
CA ALA A 8 4.76 -21.41 -1.78
C ALA A 8 4.97 -19.91 -2.04
N ILE A 9 4.78 -19.07 -1.02
CA ILE A 9 4.94 -17.63 -1.13
C ILE A 9 6.43 -17.30 -1.30
N ALA A 10 6.85 -17.04 -2.55
CA ALA A 10 8.21 -16.63 -2.88
C ALA A 10 8.47 -15.14 -2.62
N GLY A 11 7.40 -14.34 -2.55
CA GLY A 11 7.44 -12.90 -2.36
C GLY A 11 6.15 -12.23 -2.80
N ILE A 12 5.85 -11.08 -2.19
CA ILE A 12 4.61 -10.32 -2.32
C ILE A 12 4.92 -8.87 -2.66
N ASP A 13 4.40 -8.40 -3.79
CA ASP A 13 4.37 -6.97 -4.12
C ASP A 13 3.10 -6.33 -3.52
N THR A 14 3.26 -5.45 -2.53
CA THR A 14 2.12 -4.93 -1.75
C THR A 14 1.49 -3.67 -2.32
N HIS A 15 1.93 -3.17 -3.48
CA HIS A 15 1.37 -1.95 -4.06
C HIS A 15 1.52 -1.92 -5.58
N ALA A 16 0.43 -2.20 -6.29
CA ALA A 16 0.35 -1.98 -7.74
C ALA A 16 -1.05 -1.56 -8.17
N HIS A 17 -1.16 -0.97 -9.35
CA HIS A 17 -2.41 -0.52 -9.95
C HIS A 17 -2.63 -1.22 -11.29
N ILE A 18 -3.88 -1.62 -11.56
CA ILE A 18 -4.30 -2.07 -12.89
C ILE A 18 -5.45 -1.19 -13.37
N PHE A 19 -5.52 -0.97 -14.67
CA PHE A 19 -6.58 -0.18 -15.31
C PHE A 19 -6.58 -0.38 -16.83
N ARG A 20 -7.65 0.08 -17.47
CA ARG A 20 -7.71 0.30 -18.92
C ARG A 20 -8.09 1.74 -19.20
N GLN A 21 -7.71 2.24 -20.35
CA GLN A 21 -8.00 3.62 -20.78
C GLN A 21 -9.48 3.88 -21.03
N ASP A 22 -10.25 2.83 -21.34
CA ASP A 22 -11.67 2.91 -21.67
C ASP A 22 -12.59 2.90 -20.44
N LEU A 23 -12.04 2.69 -19.23
CA LEU A 23 -12.82 2.68 -18.00
C LEU A 23 -13.33 4.09 -17.67
N PRO A 24 -14.57 4.21 -17.15
CA PRO A 24 -15.05 5.49 -16.64
C PRO A 24 -14.15 6.03 -15.54
N MET A 25 -13.66 7.26 -15.71
CA MET A 25 -12.81 7.93 -14.73
C MET A 25 -13.55 9.09 -14.06
N VAL A 26 -13.24 9.34 -12.79
CA VAL A 26 -13.91 10.39 -12.01
C VAL A 26 -13.59 11.79 -12.54
N PRO A 27 -14.53 12.75 -12.40
CA PRO A 27 -14.26 14.16 -12.63
C PRO A 27 -13.23 14.68 -11.61
N GLY A 28 -12.47 15.73 -11.98
CA GLY A 28 -11.48 16.35 -11.08
C GLY A 28 -10.24 15.50 -10.76
N ARG A 29 -10.05 14.37 -11.46
CA ARG A 29 -8.85 13.53 -11.33
C ARG A 29 -7.57 14.32 -11.66
N ARG A 30 -6.47 13.97 -10.99
CA ARG A 30 -5.17 14.64 -11.13
C ARG A 30 -4.49 14.39 -12.48
N TYR A 31 -4.70 13.22 -13.07
CA TYR A 31 -4.10 12.83 -14.35
C TYR A 31 -4.98 11.79 -15.06
N ASN A 32 -4.67 11.54 -16.34
CA ASN A 32 -5.36 10.56 -17.19
C ASN A 32 -4.32 9.63 -17.83
N PRO A 33 -4.28 8.33 -17.47
CA PRO A 33 -3.40 7.38 -18.14
C PRO A 33 -3.71 7.26 -19.64
N SER A 34 -2.66 7.22 -20.45
CA SER A 34 -2.73 7.06 -21.91
C SER A 34 -2.32 5.66 -22.39
N TYR A 35 -2.39 4.67 -21.52
CA TYR A 35 -2.07 3.27 -21.79
C TYR A 35 -2.88 2.32 -20.90
N ASP A 36 -2.90 1.04 -21.25
CA ASP A 36 -3.49 -0.02 -20.41
C ASP A 36 -2.44 -0.65 -19.49
N ALA A 37 -2.86 -0.92 -18.25
CA ALA A 37 -2.11 -1.65 -17.24
C ALA A 37 -2.90 -2.90 -16.86
N SER A 38 -2.72 -3.98 -17.62
CA SER A 38 -3.48 -5.22 -17.41
C SER A 38 -2.90 -6.07 -16.27
N VAL A 39 -3.74 -6.90 -15.65
CA VAL A 39 -3.31 -7.84 -14.60
C VAL A 39 -2.31 -8.86 -15.14
N GLU A 40 -2.41 -9.28 -16.40
CA GLU A 40 -1.47 -10.22 -17.01
C GLU A 40 -0.06 -9.62 -17.11
N ARG A 41 0.04 -8.34 -17.47
CA ARG A 41 1.33 -7.63 -17.50
C ARG A 41 1.91 -7.49 -16.10
N TYR A 42 1.07 -7.20 -15.11
CA TYR A 42 1.48 -7.14 -13.72
C TYR A 42 2.01 -8.50 -13.22
N LEU A 43 1.27 -9.59 -13.45
CA LEU A 43 1.68 -10.93 -13.06
C LEU A 43 2.99 -11.36 -13.74
N ALA A 44 3.20 -10.99 -15.01
CA ALA A 44 4.45 -11.23 -15.70
C ALA A 44 5.65 -10.50 -15.06
N HIS A 45 5.43 -9.29 -14.52
CA HIS A 45 6.45 -8.59 -13.75
C HIS A 45 6.76 -9.28 -12.42
N LEU A 46 5.75 -9.78 -11.71
CA LEU A 46 5.96 -10.58 -10.50
C LEU A 46 6.86 -11.78 -10.81
N GLU A 47 6.50 -12.56 -11.83
CA GLU A 47 7.22 -13.78 -12.23
C GLU A 47 8.67 -13.47 -12.64
N ALA A 48 8.90 -12.40 -13.41
CA ALA A 48 10.23 -12.00 -13.83
C ALA A 48 11.15 -11.59 -12.66
N CYS A 49 10.59 -11.12 -11.55
CA CYS A 49 11.34 -10.78 -10.33
C CYS A 49 11.30 -11.90 -9.26
N GLY A 50 10.79 -13.09 -9.60
CA GLY A 50 10.68 -14.21 -8.66
C GLY A 50 9.64 -14.03 -7.56
N LEU A 51 8.69 -13.11 -7.74
CA LEU A 51 7.56 -12.88 -6.84
C LEU A 51 6.36 -13.72 -7.27
N SER A 52 5.49 -14.03 -6.30
CA SER A 52 4.38 -14.98 -6.49
C SER A 52 3.01 -14.33 -6.32
N HIS A 53 2.93 -13.36 -5.42
CA HIS A 53 1.68 -12.72 -5.01
C HIS A 53 1.76 -11.20 -5.16
N GLY A 54 0.58 -10.56 -5.21
CA GLY A 54 0.46 -9.12 -5.38
C GLY A 54 -0.74 -8.53 -4.65
N VAL A 55 -0.67 -7.26 -4.31
CA VAL A 55 -1.77 -6.48 -3.76
C VAL A 55 -2.11 -5.35 -4.72
N LEU A 56 -3.31 -5.43 -5.28
CA LEU A 56 -3.85 -4.42 -6.15
C LEU A 56 -4.48 -3.30 -5.31
N ILE A 57 -4.12 -2.08 -5.63
CA ILE A 57 -4.60 -0.88 -4.96
C ILE A 57 -5.47 -0.12 -5.95
N GLN A 58 -6.67 0.28 -5.53
CA GLN A 58 -7.56 1.06 -6.37
C GLN A 58 -6.91 2.40 -6.77
N PRO A 59 -6.76 2.69 -8.09
CA PRO A 59 -6.15 3.94 -8.55
C PRO A 59 -7.09 5.13 -8.40
N SER A 60 -6.54 6.29 -8.00
CA SER A 60 -7.36 7.46 -7.63
C SER A 60 -8.26 8.00 -8.74
N PHE A 61 -7.90 7.80 -10.01
CA PHE A 61 -8.69 8.29 -11.15
C PHE A 61 -9.94 7.43 -11.44
N LEU A 62 -10.06 6.23 -10.86
CA LEU A 62 -11.26 5.40 -10.91
C LEU A 62 -12.19 5.62 -9.70
N GLY A 63 -11.76 6.40 -8.70
CA GLY A 63 -12.57 6.70 -7.52
C GLY A 63 -13.02 5.44 -6.79
N THR A 64 -14.31 5.36 -6.46
CA THR A 64 -14.94 4.21 -5.76
C THR A 64 -15.38 3.09 -6.71
N ASP A 65 -15.15 3.21 -8.02
CA ASP A 65 -15.44 2.13 -8.97
C ASP A 65 -14.32 1.08 -8.94
N ASN A 66 -14.44 0.12 -8.02
CA ASN A 66 -13.46 -0.92 -7.79
C ASN A 66 -13.58 -2.11 -8.77
N ARG A 67 -14.57 -2.11 -9.69
CA ARG A 67 -14.99 -3.32 -10.44
C ARG A 67 -13.85 -3.96 -11.21
N TYR A 68 -13.00 -3.18 -11.88
CA TYR A 68 -11.87 -3.71 -12.64
C TYR A 68 -10.82 -4.40 -11.75
N MET A 69 -10.57 -3.86 -10.56
CA MET A 69 -9.72 -4.53 -9.57
C MET A 69 -10.38 -5.85 -9.11
N LEU A 70 -11.67 -5.83 -8.77
CA LEU A 70 -12.39 -7.02 -8.30
C LEU A 70 -12.39 -8.15 -9.32
N GLU A 71 -12.59 -7.85 -10.60
CA GLU A 71 -12.51 -8.82 -11.69
C GLU A 71 -11.14 -9.52 -11.71
N ALA A 72 -10.05 -8.78 -11.50
CA ALA A 72 -8.71 -9.37 -11.43
C ALA A 72 -8.51 -10.25 -10.18
N LEU A 73 -9.02 -9.84 -9.02
CA LEU A 73 -8.92 -10.63 -7.80
C LEU A 73 -9.69 -11.95 -7.92
N GLN A 74 -10.90 -11.93 -8.51
CA GLN A 74 -11.71 -13.13 -8.75
C GLN A 74 -11.05 -14.10 -9.75
N ARG A 75 -10.29 -13.58 -10.71
CA ARG A 75 -9.54 -14.40 -11.67
C ARG A 75 -8.30 -15.05 -11.06
N PHE A 76 -7.70 -14.42 -10.04
CA PHE A 76 -6.46 -14.89 -9.39
C PHE A 76 -6.55 -14.87 -7.85
N PRO A 77 -7.54 -15.54 -7.23
CA PRO A 77 -7.87 -15.36 -5.81
C PRO A 77 -6.80 -15.92 -4.87
N GLU A 78 -5.96 -16.82 -5.34
CA GLU A 78 -4.84 -17.36 -4.56
C GLU A 78 -3.63 -16.42 -4.60
N ARG A 79 -3.44 -15.66 -5.69
CA ARG A 79 -2.25 -14.82 -5.92
C ARG A 79 -2.46 -13.36 -5.53
N LEU A 80 -3.69 -12.87 -5.57
CA LEU A 80 -3.98 -11.43 -5.43
C LEU A 80 -4.87 -11.10 -4.24
N ARG A 81 -4.62 -9.94 -3.65
CA ARG A 81 -5.49 -9.25 -2.69
C ARG A 81 -5.74 -7.82 -3.14
N GLY A 82 -6.80 -7.21 -2.63
CA GLY A 82 -7.19 -5.85 -2.98
C GLY A 82 -7.21 -4.88 -1.81
N VAL A 83 -6.94 -3.60 -2.09
CA VAL A 83 -7.26 -2.47 -1.22
C VAL A 83 -8.14 -1.50 -2.02
N ALA A 84 -9.40 -1.40 -1.61
CA ALA A 84 -10.43 -0.65 -2.31
C ALA A 84 -10.44 0.84 -1.94
N VAL A 85 -11.16 1.65 -2.72
CA VAL A 85 -11.61 2.98 -2.26
C VAL A 85 -13.12 2.93 -2.11
N VAL A 86 -13.62 3.38 -0.96
CA VAL A 86 -15.05 3.35 -0.61
C VAL A 86 -15.49 4.70 -0.08
N ASP A 87 -16.79 4.97 -0.11
CA ASP A 87 -17.38 6.11 0.59
C ASP A 87 -17.39 5.86 2.11
N ALA A 88 -17.32 6.91 2.92
CA ALA A 88 -17.38 6.80 4.38
C ALA A 88 -18.70 6.15 4.87
N GLN A 89 -19.77 6.27 4.09
CA GLN A 89 -21.10 5.71 4.36
C GLN A 89 -21.33 4.33 3.70
N VAL A 90 -20.29 3.69 3.14
CA VAL A 90 -20.41 2.36 2.52
C VAL A 90 -21.13 1.36 3.44
N SER A 91 -22.06 0.60 2.88
CA SER A 91 -22.85 -0.37 3.64
C SER A 91 -22.04 -1.61 4.02
N ASP A 92 -22.50 -2.37 5.01
CA ASP A 92 -21.86 -3.64 5.35
C ASP A 92 -22.00 -4.69 4.24
N ALA A 93 -23.09 -4.66 3.49
CA ALA A 93 -23.28 -5.55 2.34
C ALA A 93 -22.24 -5.29 1.25
N GLU A 94 -21.97 -4.02 0.91
CA GLU A 94 -20.91 -3.66 -0.04
C GLU A 94 -19.52 -4.07 0.48
N LEU A 95 -19.24 -3.92 1.78
CA LEU A 95 -17.99 -4.39 2.36
C LEU A 95 -17.86 -5.93 2.31
N ASP A 96 -18.96 -6.66 2.50
CA ASP A 96 -18.98 -8.12 2.40
C ASP A 96 -18.75 -8.58 0.95
N GLU A 97 -19.32 -7.89 -0.05
CA GLU A 97 -19.07 -8.16 -1.47
C GLU A 97 -17.60 -7.92 -1.84
N LEU A 98 -17.01 -6.82 -1.36
CA LEU A 98 -15.58 -6.53 -1.53
C LEU A 98 -14.72 -7.62 -0.88
N ALA A 99 -15.07 -8.06 0.33
CA ALA A 99 -14.36 -9.14 1.04
C ALA A 99 -14.42 -10.47 0.28
N ALA A 100 -15.60 -10.83 -0.23
CA ALA A 100 -15.80 -12.05 -1.01
C ALA A 100 -14.95 -12.08 -2.30
N ALA A 101 -14.65 -10.90 -2.87
CA ALA A 101 -13.77 -10.77 -4.02
C ALA A 101 -12.27 -10.73 -3.65
N GLY A 102 -11.89 -10.72 -2.37
CA GLY A 102 -10.49 -10.73 -1.92
C GLY A 102 -9.92 -9.37 -1.52
N VAL A 103 -10.77 -8.37 -1.27
CA VAL A 103 -10.35 -7.09 -0.66
C VAL A 103 -10.10 -7.30 0.83
N VAL A 104 -9.03 -6.67 1.34
CA VAL A 104 -8.57 -6.79 2.74
C VAL A 104 -8.30 -5.43 3.38
N GLY A 105 -8.72 -4.35 2.74
CA GLY A 105 -8.56 -3.01 3.27
C GLY A 105 -9.13 -1.94 2.36
N ILE A 106 -9.08 -0.70 2.85
CA ILE A 106 -9.40 0.49 2.07
C ILE A 106 -8.22 1.45 2.02
N ARG A 107 -8.22 2.37 1.05
CA ARG A 107 -7.21 3.41 0.92
C ARG A 107 -7.77 4.81 1.03
N LEU A 108 -7.14 5.61 1.88
CA LEU A 108 -7.30 7.07 1.97
C LEU A 108 -6.16 7.73 1.18
N ASN A 109 -6.42 8.02 -0.09
CA ASN A 109 -5.52 8.85 -0.88
C ASN A 109 -5.83 10.33 -0.63
N LEU A 110 -5.00 10.96 0.19
CA LEU A 110 -5.17 12.33 0.67
C LEU A 110 -4.25 13.32 -0.03
N ILE A 111 -3.51 12.93 -1.06
CA ILE A 111 -2.59 13.83 -1.76
C ILE A 111 -3.35 14.96 -2.45
N GLY A 112 -2.96 16.21 -2.14
CA GLY A 112 -3.58 17.42 -2.68
C GLY A 112 -4.97 17.73 -2.12
N LYS A 113 -5.43 16.99 -1.10
CA LYS A 113 -6.72 17.24 -0.44
C LYS A 113 -6.55 18.10 0.81
N VAL A 114 -7.61 18.79 1.21
CA VAL A 114 -7.70 19.35 2.57
C VAL A 114 -7.84 18.19 3.55
N LEU A 115 -7.22 18.28 4.73
CA LEU A 115 -7.38 17.26 5.77
C LEU A 115 -8.81 17.31 6.31
N GLU A 116 -9.55 16.23 6.06
CA GLU A 116 -10.85 16.00 6.67
C GLU A 116 -10.69 15.61 8.15
N ASP A 117 -11.73 15.86 8.92
CA ASP A 117 -11.83 15.34 10.29
C ASP A 117 -12.20 13.86 10.27
N HIS A 118 -11.20 13.01 10.50
CA HIS A 118 -11.36 11.55 10.55
C HIS A 118 -11.87 11.06 11.92
N THR A 119 -12.06 11.95 12.90
CA THR A 119 -12.66 11.62 14.20
C THR A 119 -14.18 11.60 14.16
N GLY A 120 -14.79 12.20 13.12
CA GLY A 120 -16.23 12.27 12.94
C GLY A 120 -16.92 10.89 12.88
N PRO A 121 -18.23 10.81 13.20
CA PRO A 121 -18.93 9.55 13.40
C PRO A 121 -18.97 8.65 12.15
N ALA A 122 -18.98 9.22 10.95
CA ALA A 122 -18.95 8.46 9.70
C ALA A 122 -17.62 7.71 9.52
N TRP A 123 -16.50 8.45 9.57
CA TRP A 123 -15.16 7.88 9.44
C TRP A 123 -14.83 6.92 10.58
N ASN A 124 -15.03 7.34 11.83
CA ASN A 124 -14.78 6.48 12.99
C ASN A 124 -15.65 5.20 12.97
N GLY A 125 -16.91 5.32 12.58
CA GLY A 125 -17.82 4.20 12.40
C GLY A 125 -17.34 3.21 11.33
N LEU A 126 -16.86 3.71 10.18
CA LEU A 126 -16.25 2.89 9.15
C LEU A 126 -14.99 2.18 9.68
N PHE A 127 -14.04 2.90 10.28
CA PHE A 127 -12.80 2.28 10.76
C PHE A 127 -13.03 1.18 11.79
N ARG A 128 -13.97 1.35 12.72
CA ARG A 128 -14.36 0.30 13.67
C ARG A 128 -14.97 -0.92 12.98
N ARG A 129 -15.75 -0.73 11.91
CA ARG A 129 -16.26 -1.85 11.09
C ARG A 129 -15.11 -2.58 10.39
N LEU A 130 -14.14 -1.86 9.84
CA LEU A 130 -12.94 -2.43 9.23
C LEU A 130 -12.09 -3.20 10.24
N ALA A 131 -11.88 -2.66 11.44
CA ALA A 131 -11.14 -3.31 12.52
C ALA A 131 -11.77 -4.67 12.89
N ARG A 132 -13.11 -4.74 13.01
CA ARG A 132 -13.82 -6.01 13.27
C ARG A 132 -13.66 -7.05 12.16
N ARG A 133 -13.37 -6.61 10.93
CA ARG A 133 -13.10 -7.47 9.77
C ARG A 133 -11.64 -7.90 9.66
N GLY A 134 -10.77 -7.38 10.52
CA GLY A 134 -9.32 -7.54 10.38
C GLY A 134 -8.74 -6.79 9.18
N TRP A 135 -9.46 -5.81 8.63
CA TRP A 135 -9.03 -5.03 7.48
C TRP A 135 -8.08 -3.91 7.87
N GLN A 136 -7.27 -3.48 6.89
CA GLN A 136 -6.39 -2.33 7.01
C GLN A 136 -7.01 -1.04 6.44
N VAL A 137 -6.49 0.10 6.90
CA VAL A 137 -6.61 1.40 6.23
C VAL A 137 -5.22 1.84 5.78
N GLU A 138 -5.08 2.03 4.48
CA GLU A 138 -3.86 2.50 3.83
C GLU A 138 -3.94 4.01 3.60
N ILE A 139 -2.91 4.76 4.00
CA ILE A 139 -2.90 6.22 3.93
C ILE A 139 -1.77 6.68 3.02
N GLN A 140 -2.15 7.47 2.01
CA GLN A 140 -1.20 8.22 1.19
C GLN A 140 -1.30 9.71 1.53
N ARG A 141 -0.36 10.20 2.35
CA ARG A 141 -0.20 11.60 2.70
C ARG A 141 1.28 11.92 2.94
N GLY A 142 1.65 13.18 2.74
CA GLY A 142 3.00 13.66 3.03
C GLY A 142 3.33 13.53 4.51
N PHE A 143 4.60 13.22 4.77
CA PHE A 143 5.17 12.90 6.07
C PHE A 143 4.80 13.92 7.15
N ASP A 144 4.82 15.21 6.80
CA ASP A 144 4.54 16.34 7.70
C ASP A 144 3.13 16.31 8.34
N ASP A 145 2.16 15.65 7.70
CA ASP A 145 0.77 15.64 8.17
C ASP A 145 0.40 14.35 8.91
N LEU A 146 1.25 13.32 8.88
CA LEU A 146 0.87 11.99 9.37
C LEU A 146 0.59 11.98 10.88
N ALA A 147 1.35 12.75 11.66
CA ALA A 147 1.11 12.90 13.09
C ALA A 147 -0.27 13.51 13.42
N LEU A 148 -0.89 14.23 12.48
CA LEU A 148 -2.22 14.84 12.65
C LEU A 148 -3.37 13.87 12.32
N ILE A 149 -3.11 12.84 11.52
CA ILE A 149 -4.15 11.96 10.94
C ILE A 149 -4.14 10.59 11.62
N VAL A 150 -2.94 10.02 11.81
CA VAL A 150 -2.76 8.63 12.23
C VAL A 150 -3.34 8.36 13.63
N PRO A 151 -3.15 9.22 14.66
CA PRO A 151 -3.70 8.95 16.00
C PRO A 151 -5.21 8.73 16.01
N ALA A 152 -5.98 9.59 15.33
CA ALA A 152 -7.44 9.51 15.28
C ALA A 152 -7.93 8.19 14.67
N ILE A 153 -7.21 7.66 13.68
CA ILE A 153 -7.59 6.41 13.02
C ILE A 153 -7.15 5.20 13.88
N LEU A 154 -5.97 5.27 14.52
CA LEU A 154 -5.50 4.22 15.43
C LEU A 154 -6.44 3.97 16.62
N GLU A 155 -7.08 5.03 17.15
CA GLU A 155 -8.05 4.91 18.24
C GLU A 155 -9.25 4.00 17.90
N SER A 156 -9.54 3.79 16.62
CA SER A 156 -10.59 2.86 16.18
C SER A 156 -10.21 1.38 16.33
N GLY A 157 -8.91 1.09 16.53
CA GLY A 157 -8.34 -0.25 16.55
C GLY A 157 -8.08 -0.86 15.18
N VAL A 158 -8.28 -0.11 14.08
CA VAL A 158 -8.01 -0.60 12.73
C VAL A 158 -6.51 -0.71 12.47
N THR A 159 -6.10 -1.70 11.67
CA THR A 159 -4.71 -1.80 11.22
C THR A 159 -4.40 -0.66 10.26
N LEU A 160 -3.23 -0.01 10.42
CA LEU A 160 -2.83 1.11 9.58
C LEU A 160 -1.59 0.80 8.74
N VAL A 161 -1.63 1.25 7.49
CA VAL A 161 -0.50 1.20 6.55
C VAL A 161 -0.21 2.59 6.01
N ILE A 162 1.05 2.98 6.00
CA ILE A 162 1.54 4.25 5.43
C ILE A 162 2.24 3.96 4.10
N ASP A 163 1.82 4.67 3.06
CA ASP A 163 2.40 4.53 1.72
C ASP A 163 3.75 5.23 1.58
N HIS A 164 4.60 4.63 0.75
CA HIS A 164 5.81 5.22 0.15
C HIS A 164 6.75 5.94 1.13
N PHE A 165 7.21 5.26 2.18
CA PHE A 165 8.06 5.84 3.24
C PHE A 165 7.39 7.00 4.02
N GLY A 166 6.07 7.18 3.91
CA GLY A 166 5.38 8.37 4.39
C GLY A 166 5.48 9.56 3.44
N LEU A 167 5.89 9.35 2.20
CA LEU A 167 6.02 10.37 1.15
C LEU A 167 6.75 11.65 1.63
N PRO A 168 8.01 11.55 2.09
CA PRO A 168 8.79 12.70 2.52
C PRO A 168 8.94 13.71 1.38
N ALA A 169 8.83 15.00 1.68
CA ALA A 169 9.11 16.04 0.70
C ALA A 169 10.60 16.05 0.31
N PRO A 170 10.99 16.43 -0.92
CA PRO A 170 12.41 16.54 -1.30
C PRO A 170 13.21 17.54 -0.46
N SER A 171 12.57 18.46 0.26
CA SER A 171 13.24 19.39 1.17
C SER A 171 13.26 18.93 2.63
N VAL A 172 12.63 17.80 2.96
CA VAL A 172 12.47 17.33 4.34
C VAL A 172 13.84 17.13 5.00
N GLN A 173 13.98 17.59 6.23
CA GLN A 173 15.10 17.29 7.11
C GLN A 173 14.61 16.24 8.11
N LEU A 174 15.25 15.07 8.15
CA LEU A 174 14.76 13.93 8.95
C LEU A 174 14.92 14.13 10.45
N ASP A 175 15.85 15.01 10.84
CA ASP A 175 16.15 15.36 12.24
C ASP A 175 15.40 16.64 12.68
N ASP A 176 14.43 17.12 11.90
CA ASP A 176 13.61 18.26 12.29
C ASP A 176 12.65 17.84 13.42
N PRO A 177 12.70 18.49 14.60
CA PRO A 177 11.85 18.12 15.74
C PRO A 177 10.35 18.14 15.45
N LYS A 178 9.89 18.82 14.40
CA LYS A 178 8.48 18.77 13.98
C LYS A 178 8.01 17.37 13.59
N HIS A 179 8.95 16.46 13.32
CA HIS A 179 8.70 15.07 12.92
C HIS A 179 8.75 14.06 14.07
N ASP A 180 9.25 14.47 15.24
CA ASP A 180 9.42 13.60 16.39
C ASP A 180 8.10 12.93 16.79
N ALA A 181 6.99 13.67 16.77
CA ALA A 181 5.67 13.13 17.08
C ALA A 181 5.26 11.94 16.18
N PHE A 182 5.64 11.96 14.90
CA PHE A 182 5.37 10.83 14.01
C PHE A 182 6.29 9.64 14.30
N PHE A 183 7.58 9.88 14.54
CA PHE A 183 8.51 8.80 14.88
C PHE A 183 8.19 8.17 16.25
N ASP A 184 7.85 8.97 17.25
CA ASP A 184 7.40 8.50 18.56
C ASP A 184 6.13 7.64 18.44
N LEU A 185 5.20 8.04 17.56
CA LEU A 185 3.99 7.28 17.28
C LEU A 185 4.33 5.90 16.68
N LEU A 186 5.29 5.82 15.76
CA LEU A 186 5.73 4.55 15.18
C LEU A 186 6.34 3.61 16.23
N GLY A 187 6.94 4.13 17.29
CA GLY A 187 7.46 3.35 18.41
C GLY A 187 6.38 2.81 19.34
N GLN A 188 5.22 3.47 19.40
CA GLN A 188 4.13 3.16 20.34
C GLN A 188 3.00 2.34 19.72
N ALA A 189 2.81 2.41 18.41
CA ALA A 189 1.67 1.80 17.72
C ALA A 189 2.10 0.86 16.57
N PRO A 190 1.32 -0.21 16.29
CA PRO A 190 1.60 -1.15 15.21
C PRO A 190 1.20 -0.57 13.84
N VAL A 191 1.91 0.45 13.38
CA VAL A 191 1.75 1.05 12.05
C VAL A 191 2.70 0.39 11.06
N TRP A 192 2.17 -0.08 9.94
CA TRP A 192 2.92 -0.65 8.83
C TRP A 192 3.39 0.42 7.85
N ILE A 193 4.53 0.21 7.20
CA ILE A 193 5.12 1.18 6.27
C ILE A 193 5.56 0.49 4.99
N LYS A 194 5.10 1.00 3.83
CA LYS A 194 5.56 0.53 2.53
C LYS A 194 6.83 1.27 2.11
N LEU A 195 7.95 0.56 2.06
CA LEU A 195 9.21 1.00 1.44
C LEU A 195 9.08 0.93 -0.08
N SER A 196 8.30 1.84 -0.66
CA SER A 196 7.90 1.84 -2.07
C SER A 196 8.05 3.22 -2.70
N ALA A 197 8.17 3.27 -4.02
CA ALA A 197 8.03 4.49 -4.82
C ALA A 197 8.88 5.70 -4.38
N ALA A 198 10.14 5.48 -3.97
CA ALA A 198 11.03 6.56 -3.50
C ALA A 198 11.20 7.71 -4.53
N TYR A 199 11.04 7.42 -5.82
CA TYR A 199 11.02 8.41 -6.90
C TYR A 199 9.92 9.46 -6.76
N ARG A 200 8.79 9.16 -6.10
CA ARG A 200 7.72 10.14 -5.84
C ARG A 200 8.16 11.24 -4.87
N SER A 201 9.16 10.94 -4.04
CA SER A 201 9.84 11.87 -3.13
C SER A 201 11.16 12.39 -3.70
N GLN A 202 11.45 12.14 -4.98
CA GLN A 202 12.73 12.46 -5.63
C GLN A 202 13.94 11.96 -4.81
N SER A 203 13.77 10.81 -4.16
CA SER A 203 14.80 10.21 -3.32
C SER A 203 15.60 9.20 -4.13
N ASP A 204 16.91 9.43 -4.22
CA ASP A 204 17.87 8.44 -4.69
C ASP A 204 18.08 7.35 -3.62
N LEU A 205 18.96 6.38 -3.90
CA LEU A 205 19.24 5.29 -2.96
C LEU A 205 19.78 5.80 -1.62
N SER A 206 20.71 6.76 -1.63
CA SER A 206 21.32 7.28 -0.40
C SER A 206 20.28 7.95 0.50
N ARG A 207 19.38 8.73 -0.11
CA ARG A 207 18.30 9.38 0.63
C ARG A 207 17.26 8.38 1.11
N ALA A 208 16.88 7.41 0.27
CA ALA A 208 15.96 6.35 0.67
C ALA A 208 16.51 5.53 1.85
N GLN A 209 17.82 5.24 1.87
CA GLN A 209 18.51 4.59 2.99
C GLN A 209 18.47 5.44 4.27
N ALA A 210 18.68 6.75 4.19
CA ALA A 210 18.59 7.62 5.35
C ALA A 210 17.15 7.65 5.94
N ILE A 211 16.13 7.74 5.08
CA ILE A 211 14.73 7.70 5.49
C ILE A 211 14.40 6.34 6.12
N GLU A 212 14.79 5.25 5.46
CA GLU A 212 14.57 3.88 5.95
C GLU A 212 15.22 3.65 7.31
N ALA A 213 16.46 4.10 7.50
CA ALA A 213 17.17 3.96 8.76
C ALA A 213 16.43 4.66 9.91
N ARG A 214 15.90 5.87 9.67
CA ARG A 214 15.15 6.60 10.69
C ARG A 214 13.80 5.95 11.00
N LEU A 215 13.08 5.48 9.97
CA LEU A 215 11.84 4.72 10.16
C LEU A 215 12.10 3.40 10.91
N ARG A 216 13.22 2.73 10.61
CA ARG A 216 13.62 1.46 11.22
C ARG A 216 13.91 1.64 12.69
N GLU A 217 14.65 2.69 13.04
CA GLU A 217 14.92 3.07 14.42
C GLU A 217 13.61 3.29 15.18
N ALA A 218 12.73 4.15 14.64
CA ALA A 218 11.43 4.43 15.23
C ALA A 218 10.56 3.17 15.37
N CYS A 219 10.62 2.25 14.40
CA CYS A 219 9.83 1.02 14.44
C CYS A 219 10.43 -0.08 15.32
N GLY A 220 11.68 0.04 15.74
CA GLY A 220 12.43 -1.05 16.39
C GLY A 220 12.80 -2.20 15.44
N GLY A 221 12.96 -1.92 14.15
CA GLY A 221 13.36 -2.87 13.11
C GLY A 221 12.37 -3.00 11.94
N VAL A 222 12.62 -3.97 11.05
CA VAL A 222 11.87 -4.16 9.79
C VAL A 222 10.54 -4.91 9.95
N GLY A 223 10.14 -5.25 11.17
CA GLY A 223 8.98 -6.13 11.41
C GLY A 223 7.63 -5.56 10.96
N ARG A 224 7.58 -4.26 10.65
CA ARG A 224 6.39 -3.56 10.15
C ARG A 224 6.59 -2.98 8.75
N PHE A 225 7.66 -3.38 8.07
CA PHE A 225 7.97 -2.92 6.72
C PHE A 225 7.41 -3.86 5.66
N LEU A 226 6.96 -3.25 4.58
CA LEU A 226 6.44 -3.90 3.39
C LEU A 226 7.17 -3.32 2.18
N TRP A 227 7.20 -4.04 1.07
CA TRP A 227 7.64 -3.48 -0.21
C TRP A 227 6.51 -3.49 -1.23
N GLY A 228 6.50 -2.51 -2.12
CA GLY A 228 5.60 -2.48 -3.26
C GLY A 228 6.26 -1.79 -4.45
N SER A 229 5.98 -2.27 -5.66
CA SER A 229 6.58 -1.75 -6.89
C SER A 229 6.02 -0.39 -7.29
N ASP A 230 4.79 -0.10 -6.86
CA ASP A 230 3.96 1.03 -7.31
C ASP A 230 3.78 1.04 -8.84
N TRP A 231 3.87 -0.14 -9.46
CA TRP A 231 3.60 -0.33 -10.89
C TRP A 231 2.17 0.12 -11.22
N PRO A 232 1.93 0.79 -12.37
CA PRO A 232 2.83 1.03 -13.49
C PRO A 232 3.61 2.35 -13.38
N ASN A 233 3.86 2.82 -12.16
CA ASN A 233 4.66 4.01 -11.87
C ASN A 233 4.04 5.29 -12.48
N THR A 234 2.72 5.44 -12.35
CA THR A 234 1.91 6.49 -12.99
C THR A 234 2.50 7.90 -12.80
N GLN A 235 2.61 8.66 -13.89
CA GLN A 235 3.29 9.97 -14.03
C GLN A 235 4.83 9.94 -13.94
N PHE A 236 5.43 8.77 -13.75
CA PHE A 236 6.87 8.55 -13.64
C PHE A 236 7.32 7.39 -14.55
N GLU A 237 6.52 7.04 -15.56
CA GLU A 237 6.73 5.90 -16.46
C GLU A 237 8.03 6.01 -17.27
N SER A 238 8.51 7.24 -17.47
CA SER A 238 9.78 7.52 -18.16
C SER A 238 11.00 7.53 -17.23
N GLN A 239 10.78 7.54 -15.92
CA GLN A 239 11.84 7.67 -14.92
C GLN A 239 12.19 6.34 -14.26
N THR A 240 11.22 5.42 -14.21
CA THR A 240 11.40 4.15 -13.51
C THR A 240 10.52 3.05 -14.10
N ARG A 241 10.82 1.81 -13.73
CA ARG A 241 10.09 0.60 -14.10
C ARG A 241 10.19 -0.46 -12.99
N TYR A 242 9.39 -1.51 -13.13
CA TYR A 242 9.22 -2.56 -12.13
C TYR A 242 10.53 -3.15 -11.60
N ASP A 243 11.40 -3.63 -12.49
CA ASP A 243 12.68 -4.26 -12.15
C ASP A 243 13.64 -3.30 -11.45
N GLN A 244 13.62 -2.02 -11.80
CA GLN A 244 14.41 -0.99 -11.12
C GLN A 244 13.91 -0.74 -9.69
N GLN A 245 12.59 -0.77 -9.45
CA GLN A 245 12.04 -0.66 -8.10
C GLN A 245 12.34 -1.89 -7.25
N PHE A 246 12.37 -3.08 -7.86
CA PHE A 246 12.80 -4.29 -7.17
C PHE A 246 14.30 -4.24 -6.83
N ALA A 247 15.16 -3.86 -7.78
CA ALA A 247 16.59 -3.68 -7.53
C ALA A 247 16.89 -2.61 -6.46
N LEU A 248 16.09 -1.54 -6.40
CA LEU A 248 16.20 -0.53 -5.34
C LEU A 248 15.94 -1.13 -3.95
N LEU A 249 14.93 -2.00 -3.80
CA LEU A 249 14.70 -2.72 -2.55
C LEU A 249 15.90 -3.60 -2.18
N GLU A 250 16.45 -4.33 -3.15
CA GLU A 250 17.61 -5.20 -2.89
C GLU A 250 18.82 -4.40 -2.39
N ALA A 251 19.04 -3.20 -2.93
CA ALA A 251 20.08 -2.29 -2.48
C ALA A 251 19.76 -1.62 -1.12
N LEU A 252 18.48 -1.35 -0.85
CA LEU A 252 18.01 -0.76 0.40
C LEU A 252 18.13 -1.74 1.58
N LEU A 253 17.84 -3.02 1.34
CA LEU A 253 17.86 -4.09 2.35
C LEU A 253 18.86 -5.18 1.91
N PRO A 254 20.18 -4.99 2.09
CA PRO A 254 21.16 -5.97 1.63
C PRO A 254 21.10 -7.30 2.39
N ASN A 255 20.54 -7.31 3.61
CA ASN A 255 20.37 -8.53 4.41
C ASN A 255 19.24 -9.41 3.85
N PRO A 256 19.52 -10.65 3.38
CA PRO A 256 18.49 -11.55 2.85
C PRO A 256 17.38 -11.92 3.84
N GLU A 257 17.68 -12.01 5.13
CA GLU A 257 16.66 -12.33 6.14
C GLU A 257 15.68 -11.18 6.32
N GLU A 258 16.17 -9.94 6.32
CA GLU A 258 15.30 -8.76 6.35
C GLU A 258 14.46 -8.64 5.09
N ARG A 259 15.06 -8.88 3.91
CA ARG A 259 14.30 -8.93 2.65
C ARG A 259 13.21 -9.99 2.69
N ARG A 260 13.50 -11.19 3.20
CA ARG A 260 12.50 -12.26 3.35
C ARG A 260 11.35 -11.80 4.26
N ARG A 261 11.64 -11.12 5.38
CA ARG A 261 10.58 -10.57 6.24
C ARG A 261 9.71 -9.56 5.48
N VAL A 262 10.33 -8.60 4.81
CA VAL A 262 9.63 -7.50 4.10
C VAL A 262 8.88 -7.97 2.86
N LEU A 263 9.36 -9.00 2.16
CA LEU A 263 8.75 -9.55 0.95
C LEU A 263 7.79 -10.71 1.20
N VAL A 264 7.92 -11.45 2.31
CA VAL A 264 7.16 -12.69 2.56
C VAL A 264 6.41 -12.61 3.88
N ASP A 265 7.10 -12.65 5.03
CA ASP A 265 6.45 -12.88 6.33
C ASP A 265 5.49 -11.75 6.72
N ASN A 266 5.96 -10.51 6.61
CA ASN A 266 5.23 -9.31 6.97
C ASN A 266 3.97 -9.16 6.08
N PRO A 267 4.08 -9.13 4.73
CA PRO A 267 2.90 -9.00 3.88
C PRO A 267 1.98 -10.23 3.93
N ALA A 268 2.50 -11.45 4.08
CA ALA A 268 1.63 -12.62 4.21
C ALA A 268 0.72 -12.52 5.43
N THR A 269 1.28 -12.06 6.56
CA THR A 269 0.55 -11.81 7.80
C THR A 269 -0.49 -10.70 7.62
N LEU A 270 -0.08 -9.55 7.09
CA LEU A 270 -0.95 -8.37 6.98
C LEU A 270 -2.10 -8.58 5.99
N PHE A 271 -1.83 -9.17 4.83
CA PHE A 271 -2.81 -9.31 3.74
C PHE A 271 -3.55 -10.65 3.77
N GLY A 272 -3.27 -11.52 4.76
CA GLY A 272 -3.96 -12.80 4.92
C GLY A 272 -3.70 -13.76 3.75
N PHE A 273 -2.46 -13.83 3.29
CA PHE A 273 -2.04 -14.92 2.40
C PHE A 273 -1.72 -16.14 3.25
N ALA A 274 -2.37 -17.27 2.97
CA ALA A 274 -2.12 -18.51 3.70
C ALA A 274 -0.74 -19.06 3.30
N SER A 275 0.13 -19.28 4.28
CA SER A 275 1.32 -20.11 4.10
C SER A 275 0.89 -21.56 3.98
N ALA A 276 1.34 -22.26 2.92
CA ALA A 276 1.21 -23.70 2.79
C ALA A 276 1.94 -24.45 3.92
#